data_AF-A0A7S3C175-F1
#
_entry.id   AF-A0A7S3C175-F1
#
_cell.length_a   1.000
_cell.length_b   1.000
_cell.length_c   1.000
_cell.angle_alpha   90.00
_cell.angle_beta   90.00
_cell.angle_gamma   90.00
#
_symmetry.space_group_name_H-M   'P 1'
#
loop_
_entity.id
_entity.type
_entity.pdbx_description
1 polymer ?
#
loop_
_entity_poly.entity_id
_entity_poly.type
_entity_poly.pdbx_seq_one_letter_code
_entity_poly.pdbx_strand_id
1 'polypeptide(L)'
;RTEPAAFACASAAGAEGAAHGAVAGAGAAALWTGAGAFGEEQVAAVAAALSDRAPRVRAIGCVRFDAGTEPADEWAPFGGYYFVLPSLELRECAGATLLAATVAWSDEERGGSGTALSGAARSLDEAVTRAEA
;
A
#
# COMPACT_ATOMS: atom_id res chain seq x y z
N ARG A 1 -4.73 -39.91 7.46
CA ARG A 1 -5.39 -38.73 6.86
C ARG A 1 -4.64 -37.51 7.40
N THR A 2 -3.65 -37.05 6.66
CA THR A 2 -2.82 -35.87 6.99
C THR A 2 -3.61 -34.60 6.64
N GLU A 3 -3.71 -33.67 7.59
CA GLU A 3 -4.26 -32.34 7.34
C GLU A 3 -3.35 -31.58 6.34
N PRO A 4 -3.91 -30.75 5.43
CA PRO A 4 -3.08 -29.90 4.59
C PRO A 4 -2.42 -28.83 5.47
N ALA A 5 -1.08 -28.81 5.44
CA ALA A 5 -0.31 -27.77 6.11
C ALA A 5 -0.76 -26.39 5.59
N ALA A 6 -1.18 -25.52 6.52
CA ALA A 6 -1.45 -24.13 6.19
C ALA A 6 -0.16 -23.48 5.65
N PHE A 7 -0.16 -23.06 4.39
CA PHE A 7 0.94 -22.31 3.80
C PHE A 7 0.99 -20.91 4.41
N ALA A 8 1.80 -20.75 5.45
CA ALA A 8 2.02 -19.46 6.08
C ALA A 8 2.87 -18.56 5.16
N CYS A 9 2.23 -17.66 4.41
CA CYS A 9 2.96 -16.59 3.74
C CYS A 9 3.39 -15.56 4.79
N ALA A 10 4.60 -15.71 5.31
CA ALA A 10 5.19 -14.82 6.32
C ALA A 10 5.31 -13.39 5.77
N SER A 11 4.76 -12.42 6.50
CA SER A 11 4.85 -10.99 6.19
C SER A 11 6.24 -10.49 6.56
N ALA A 12 6.96 -9.88 5.60
CA ALA A 12 8.20 -9.17 5.89
C ALA A 12 7.87 -7.85 6.62
N ALA A 13 7.54 -7.95 7.89
CA ALA A 13 7.64 -6.85 8.84
C ALA A 13 8.46 -7.44 9.98
N GLY A 14 9.79 -7.27 9.90
CA GLY A 14 10.73 -7.66 10.95
C GLY A 14 10.56 -9.08 11.51
N ALA A 15 10.81 -10.11 10.69
CA ALA A 15 11.08 -11.45 11.21
C ALA A 15 12.16 -12.11 10.37
N GLU A 16 13.27 -12.44 11.02
CA GLU A 16 14.31 -13.35 10.53
C GLU A 16 13.65 -14.59 9.88
N GLY A 17 13.92 -14.82 8.59
CA GLY A 17 13.62 -16.09 7.92
C GLY A 17 12.44 -16.16 6.94
N ALA A 18 11.77 -15.07 6.57
CA ALA A 18 10.69 -15.11 5.57
C ALA A 18 11.24 -15.07 4.12
N ALA A 19 10.91 -16.07 3.31
CA ALA A 19 11.33 -16.17 1.91
C ALA A 19 11.08 -14.87 1.13
N HIS A 20 12.14 -14.33 0.52
CA HIS A 20 12.09 -13.17 -0.36
C HIS A 20 11.36 -13.57 -1.65
N GLY A 21 10.16 -13.03 -1.87
CA GLY A 21 9.39 -13.18 -3.11
C GLY A 21 9.16 -11.82 -3.76
N ALA A 22 9.01 -11.78 -5.09
CA ALA A 22 8.71 -10.53 -5.78
C ALA A 22 7.35 -9.97 -5.34
N VAL A 23 7.26 -8.64 -5.32
CA VAL A 23 6.02 -7.90 -5.03
C VAL A 23 5.80 -6.90 -6.15
N ALA A 24 4.58 -6.83 -6.66
CA ALA A 24 4.14 -5.83 -7.64
C ALA A 24 2.86 -5.16 -7.14
N GLY A 25 2.86 -3.83 -7.08
CA GLY A 25 1.69 -3.04 -6.73
C GLY A 25 1.16 -2.28 -7.95
N ALA A 26 -0.16 -2.13 -8.07
CA ALA A 26 -0.81 -1.33 -9.09
C ALA A 26 -1.92 -0.45 -8.50
N GLY A 27 -2.00 0.79 -9.00
CA GLY A 27 -2.93 1.80 -8.51
C GLY A 27 -2.55 2.36 -7.13
N ALA A 28 -3.37 3.26 -6.61
CA ALA A 28 -3.20 3.88 -5.30
C ALA A 28 -4.57 4.03 -4.63
N ALA A 29 -4.83 3.23 -3.61
CA ALA A 29 -5.96 3.41 -2.70
C ALA A 29 -5.74 4.63 -1.78
N ALA A 30 -4.47 4.95 -1.49
CA ALA A 30 -4.03 6.20 -0.89
C ALA A 30 -2.70 6.63 -1.52
N LEU A 31 -2.48 7.95 -1.61
CA LEU A 31 -1.28 8.55 -2.18
C LEU A 31 -0.76 9.64 -1.25
N TRP A 32 0.53 9.59 -0.92
CA TRP A 32 1.26 10.64 -0.23
C TRP A 32 2.39 11.12 -1.13
N THR A 33 2.33 12.39 -1.52
CA THR A 33 3.37 13.03 -2.31
C THR A 33 3.49 14.50 -1.92
N GLY A 34 4.63 15.11 -2.22
CA GLY A 34 4.91 16.50 -1.93
C GLY A 34 6.26 16.93 -2.49
N ALA A 35 6.48 18.23 -2.62
CA ALA A 35 7.75 18.78 -3.13
C ALA A 35 8.88 18.83 -2.08
N GLY A 36 8.52 18.81 -0.79
CA GLY A 36 9.48 18.91 0.32
C GLY A 36 10.17 17.59 0.67
N ALA A 37 11.13 17.68 1.60
CA ALA A 37 11.79 16.51 2.16
C ALA A 37 10.80 15.60 2.91
N PHE A 38 11.05 14.29 2.88
CA PHE A 38 10.27 13.32 3.63
C PHE A 38 10.76 13.25 5.08
N GLY A 39 9.95 13.75 6.02
CA GLY A 39 10.27 13.84 7.44
C GLY A 39 9.29 13.09 8.34
N GLU A 40 9.39 13.36 9.64
CA GLU A 40 8.60 12.69 10.69
C GLU A 40 7.09 12.82 10.50
N GLU A 41 6.63 13.99 10.05
CA GLU A 41 5.20 14.24 9.77
C GLU A 41 4.69 13.33 8.66
N GLN A 42 5.45 13.21 7.56
CA GLN A 42 5.07 12.36 6.44
C GLN A 42 5.14 10.87 6.81
N VAL A 43 6.11 10.47 7.64
CA VAL A 43 6.17 9.12 8.22
C VAL A 43 4.93 8.84 9.06
N ALA A 44 4.53 9.76 9.94
CA ALA A 44 3.34 9.61 10.77
C ALA A 44 2.06 9.52 9.91
N ALA A 45 1.96 10.33 8.86
CA ALA A 45 0.83 10.31 7.93
C ALA A 45 0.70 8.97 7.19
N VAL A 46 1.81 8.39 6.74
CA VAL A 46 1.83 7.06 6.11
C VAL A 46 1.51 5.97 7.14
N ALA A 47 2.13 6.03 8.32
CA ALA A 47 1.94 5.05 9.39
C ALA A 47 0.49 5.02 9.91
N ALA A 48 -0.21 6.16 9.89
CA ALA A 48 -1.62 6.25 10.29
C ALA A 48 -2.56 5.40 9.41
N ALA A 49 -2.16 5.06 8.18
CA ALA A 49 -2.90 4.16 7.30
C ALA A 49 -2.55 2.67 7.50
N LEU A 50 -1.60 2.36 8.38
CA LEU A 50 -1.14 0.99 8.66
C LEU A 50 -1.61 0.54 10.04
N SER A 51 -1.72 -0.78 10.22
CA SER A 51 -2.15 -1.36 11.50
C SER A 51 -1.44 -2.67 11.77
N ASP A 52 -1.04 -2.88 13.02
CA ASP A 52 -0.50 -4.18 13.50
C ASP A 52 -1.52 -5.32 13.38
N ARG A 53 -2.82 -4.99 13.34
CA ARG A 53 -3.89 -5.97 13.08
C ARG A 53 -3.98 -6.39 11.61
N ALA A 54 -3.34 -5.65 10.71
CA ALA A 54 -3.32 -5.89 9.28
C ALA A 54 -1.87 -5.90 8.73
N PRO A 55 -1.00 -6.83 9.19
CA PRO A 55 0.45 -6.83 8.91
C PRO A 55 0.82 -7.09 7.43
N ARG A 56 -0.18 -7.34 6.59
CA ARG A 56 -0.01 -7.52 5.14
C ARG A 56 -0.14 -6.21 4.38
N VAL A 57 -0.85 -5.22 4.92
CA VAL A 57 -1.05 -3.90 4.30
C VAL A 57 0.26 -3.12 4.38
N ARG A 58 0.71 -2.57 3.25
CA ARG A 58 2.01 -1.89 3.13
C ARG A 58 1.86 -0.64 2.28
N ALA A 59 2.46 0.45 2.75
CA ALA A 59 2.77 1.56 1.87
C ALA A 59 4.10 1.27 1.14
N ILE A 60 4.13 1.52 -0.16
CA ILE A 60 5.31 1.34 -1.02
C ILE A 60 5.62 2.70 -1.62
N GLY A 61 6.89 3.08 -1.65
CA GLY A 61 7.25 4.37 -2.17
C GLY A 61 8.73 4.61 -2.21
N CYS A 62 9.07 5.85 -2.50
CA CYS A 62 10.44 6.32 -2.55
C CYS A 62 10.52 7.79 -2.14
N VAL A 63 11.72 8.17 -1.75
CA VAL A 63 12.10 9.53 -1.37
C VAL A 63 13.29 9.94 -2.22
N ARG A 64 13.42 11.23 -2.48
CA ARG A 64 14.66 11.74 -3.05
C ARG A 64 15.79 11.55 -2.06
N PHE A 65 16.93 11.09 -2.57
CA PHE A 65 18.14 10.92 -1.77
C PHE A 65 18.63 12.27 -1.20
N ASP A 66 18.63 13.30 -2.05
CA ASP A 66 18.90 14.67 -1.66
C ASP A 66 17.68 15.55 -1.98
N ALA A 67 16.90 15.86 -0.96
CA ALA A 67 15.74 16.74 -1.06
C ALA A 67 16.11 18.23 -1.03
N GLY A 68 17.37 18.58 -0.73
CA GLY A 68 17.86 19.96 -0.71
C GLY A 68 18.30 20.47 -2.08
N THR A 69 18.58 19.56 -3.02
CA THR A 69 18.97 19.89 -4.40
C THR A 69 17.74 19.93 -5.32
N GLU A 70 17.61 20.98 -6.13
CA GLU A 70 16.54 21.06 -7.14
C GLU A 70 16.62 19.87 -8.12
N PRO A 71 15.48 19.23 -8.44
CA PRO A 71 15.46 18.14 -9.41
C PRO A 71 15.69 18.68 -10.82
N ALA A 72 16.26 17.86 -11.71
CA ALA A 72 16.20 18.15 -13.14
C ALA A 72 14.72 18.20 -13.60
N ASP A 73 14.43 18.97 -14.66
CA ASP A 73 13.05 19.25 -15.11
C ASP A 73 12.19 17.99 -15.30
N GLU A 74 12.78 16.92 -15.80
CA GLU A 74 12.11 15.62 -15.99
C GLU A 74 11.64 14.96 -14.69
N TRP A 75 12.27 15.29 -13.56
CA TRP A 75 11.96 14.79 -12.22
C TRP A 75 11.15 15.80 -11.39
N ALA A 76 10.91 17.01 -11.87
CA ALA A 76 10.09 17.99 -11.17
C ALA A 76 8.68 17.46 -10.83
N PRO A 77 7.98 16.71 -11.71
CA PRO A 77 6.67 16.15 -11.37
C PRO A 77 6.68 15.10 -10.26
N PHE A 78 7.82 14.45 -10.00
CA PHE A 78 7.95 13.44 -8.94
C PHE A 78 7.95 14.08 -7.53
N GLY A 79 8.46 15.29 -7.39
CA GLY A 79 8.58 15.98 -6.11
C GLY A 79 9.70 15.42 -5.22
N GLY A 80 9.55 15.56 -3.90
CA GLY A 80 10.51 15.07 -2.90
C GLY A 80 10.24 13.65 -2.41
N TYR A 81 8.99 13.19 -2.46
CA TYR A 81 8.60 11.84 -2.11
C TYR A 81 7.31 11.38 -2.81
N TYR A 82 7.17 10.07 -2.92
CA TYR A 82 6.01 9.42 -3.51
C TYR A 82 5.78 8.07 -2.84
N PHE A 83 4.71 7.97 -2.05
CA PHE A 83 4.26 6.73 -1.41
C PHE A 83 2.83 6.42 -1.78
N VAL A 84 2.55 5.16 -2.03
CA VAL A 84 1.21 4.65 -2.33
C VAL A 84 0.86 3.50 -1.40
N LEU A 85 -0.42 3.44 -1.06
CA LEU A 85 -1.04 2.19 -0.63
C LEU A 85 -1.65 1.56 -1.88
N PRO A 86 -1.12 0.44 -2.41
CA PRO A 86 -1.58 -0.10 -3.69
C PRO A 86 -3.06 -0.52 -3.64
N SER A 87 -3.82 -0.21 -4.70
CA SER A 87 -5.18 -0.74 -4.85
C SER A 87 -5.16 -2.24 -5.12
N LEU A 88 -4.15 -2.73 -5.84
CA LEU A 88 -3.88 -4.14 -6.06
C LEU A 88 -2.42 -4.45 -5.73
N GLU A 89 -2.16 -5.54 -5.02
CA GLU A 89 -0.81 -6.05 -4.75
C GLU A 89 -0.75 -7.54 -5.11
N LEU A 90 0.22 -7.90 -5.94
CA LEU A 90 0.59 -9.28 -6.22
C LEU A 90 1.88 -9.61 -5.48
N ARG A 91 1.89 -10.71 -4.74
CA ARG A 91 3.06 -11.17 -4.00
C ARG A 91 3.32 -12.63 -4.22
N GLU A 92 4.56 -12.94 -4.61
CA GLU A 92 5.04 -14.31 -4.60
C GLU A 92 5.22 -14.80 -3.17
N CYS A 93 4.65 -15.96 -2.88
CA CYS A 93 4.77 -16.71 -1.64
C CYS A 93 5.34 -18.10 -1.95
N ALA A 94 5.81 -18.83 -0.93
CA ALA A 94 6.29 -20.19 -1.11
C ALA A 94 5.16 -21.10 -1.65
N GLY A 95 5.21 -21.43 -2.94
CA GLY A 95 4.26 -22.31 -3.61
C GLY A 95 2.91 -21.69 -3.99
N ALA A 96 2.75 -20.37 -3.85
CA ALA A 96 1.50 -19.67 -4.19
C ALA A 96 1.76 -18.20 -4.54
N THR A 97 0.76 -17.56 -5.15
CA THR A 97 0.74 -16.11 -5.34
C THR A 97 -0.44 -15.53 -4.58
N LEU A 98 -0.19 -14.49 -3.80
CA LEU A 98 -1.22 -13.74 -3.11
C LEU A 98 -1.58 -12.51 -3.93
N LEU A 99 -2.87 -12.38 -4.25
CA LEU A 99 -3.45 -11.15 -4.82
C LEU A 99 -4.26 -10.47 -3.72
N ALA A 100 -3.87 -9.26 -3.34
CA ALA A 100 -4.60 -8.41 -2.40
C ALA A 100 -5.25 -7.24 -3.15
N ALA A 101 -6.48 -6.92 -2.77
CA ALA A 101 -7.17 -5.71 -3.19
C ALA A 101 -7.42 -4.82 -1.97
N THR A 102 -7.01 -3.55 -2.06
CA THR A 102 -7.14 -2.59 -0.97
C THR A 102 -8.21 -1.57 -1.33
N VAL A 103 -9.16 -1.39 -0.41
CA VAL A 103 -10.19 -0.36 -0.51
C VAL A 103 -10.04 0.54 0.70
N ALA A 104 -9.82 1.82 0.43
CA ALA A 104 -9.71 2.86 1.44
C ALA A 104 -10.79 3.91 1.19
N TRP A 105 -11.36 4.42 2.28
CA TRP A 105 -12.24 5.58 2.27
C TRP A 105 -11.88 6.46 3.45
N SER A 106 -11.95 7.77 3.25
CA SER A 106 -11.71 8.77 4.29
C SER A 106 -13.02 9.48 4.57
N ASP A 107 -13.43 9.57 5.83
CA ASP A 107 -14.57 10.42 6.25
C ASP A 107 -14.18 11.90 6.29
N GLU A 108 -12.88 12.20 6.20
CA GLU A 108 -12.34 13.54 6.35
C GLU A 108 -11.81 14.05 4.99
N GLU A 109 -12.33 15.19 4.51
CA GLU A 109 -11.73 16.03 3.45
C GLU A 109 -10.39 16.67 3.92
N ARG A 110 -9.56 15.94 4.68
CA ARG A 110 -8.29 16.46 5.20
C ARG A 110 -7.20 16.34 4.15
N GLY A 111 -7.13 17.35 3.28
CA GLY A 111 -5.89 17.97 2.78
C GLY A 111 -4.89 17.15 1.95
N GLY A 112 -5.04 15.83 1.83
CA GLY A 112 -4.38 15.03 0.81
C GLY A 112 -5.31 14.87 -0.38
N SER A 113 -4.79 15.02 -1.61
CA SER A 113 -5.54 14.72 -2.85
C SER A 113 -5.75 13.20 -2.97
N GLY A 114 -6.50 12.61 -2.05
CA GLY A 114 -7.03 11.28 -2.16
C GLY A 114 -8.37 11.39 -2.86
N THR A 115 -8.40 11.16 -4.17
CA THR A 115 -9.66 10.89 -4.87
C THR A 115 -10.21 9.56 -4.36
N ALA A 116 -10.95 9.60 -3.24
CA ALA A 116 -11.73 8.47 -2.79
C ALA A 116 -12.82 8.21 -3.85
N LEU A 117 -12.71 7.08 -4.54
CA LEU A 117 -13.73 6.63 -5.49
C LEU A 117 -14.97 6.22 -4.71
N SER A 118 -15.90 7.14 -4.48
CA SER A 118 -17.18 6.88 -3.82
C SER A 118 -18.00 5.75 -4.46
N GLY A 119 -17.73 5.39 -5.72
CA GLY A 119 -18.33 4.23 -6.40
C GLY A 119 -17.77 2.86 -6.01
N ALA A 120 -16.57 2.79 -5.41
CA ALA A 120 -15.90 1.52 -5.10
C ALA A 120 -16.54 0.80 -3.90
N ALA A 121 -16.94 1.52 -2.86
CA ALA A 121 -17.54 0.94 -1.66
C ALA A 121 -18.85 0.19 -1.95
N ARG A 122 -19.75 0.80 -2.74
CA ARG A 122 -21.02 0.18 -3.14
C ARG A 122 -20.82 -1.06 -4.00
N SER A 123 -19.86 -1.00 -4.93
CA SER A 123 -19.53 -2.12 -5.82
C SER A 123 -18.92 -3.29 -5.03
N LEU A 124 -18.15 -3.00 -3.98
CA LEU A 124 -17.59 -4.03 -3.09
C LEU A 124 -18.67 -4.69 -2.23
N ASP A 125 -19.59 -3.92 -1.66
CA ASP A 125 -20.70 -4.44 -0.84
C ASP A 125 -21.57 -5.44 -1.65
N GLU A 126 -21.88 -5.09 -2.91
CA GLU A 126 -22.58 -5.99 -3.82
C GLU A 126 -21.77 -7.24 -4.18
N ALA A 127 -20.45 -7.11 -4.33
CA ALA A 127 -19.58 -8.24 -4.68
C ALA A 127 -19.40 -9.21 -3.50
N VAL A 128 -19.24 -8.70 -2.28
CA VAL A 128 -19.17 -9.51 -1.05
C VAL A 128 -20.48 -10.24 -0.83
N THR A 129 -21.62 -9.55 -0.97
CA THR A 129 -22.95 -10.16 -0.84
C THR A 129 -23.19 -11.29 -1.84
N ARG A 130 -22.66 -11.19 -3.07
CA ARG A 130 -22.75 -12.28 -4.07
C ARG A 130 -21.78 -13.44 -3.80
N ALA A 131 -20.68 -13.22 -3.11
CA ALA A 131 -19.71 -14.27 -2.81
C ALA A 131 -20.15 -15.16 -1.63
N GLU A 132 -21.04 -14.66 -0.76
CA GLU A 132 -21.58 -15.40 0.39
C GLU A 132 -22.93 -16.11 0.11
N ALA A 133 -23.46 -16.01 -1.12
CA ALA A 133 -24.69 -16.66 -1.58
C ALA A 133 -24.40 -17.89 -2.46
#